data_AF-A0A523KWW4-F1
#
_entry.id   AF-A0A523KWW4-F1
#
_cell.length_a   1.000
_cell.length_b   1.000
_cell.length_c   1.000
_cell.angle_alpha   90.00
_cell.angle_beta   90.00
_cell.angle_gamma   90.00
#
_symmetry.space_group_name_H-M   'P 1'
#
loop_
_entity.id
_entity.type
_entity.pdbx_description
1 polymer ?
#
loop_
_entity_poly.entity_id
_entity_poly.type
_entity_poly.pdbx_seq_one_letter_code
_entity_poly.pdbx_strand_id
1 'polypeptide(L)'
;MLSATSGITDDTVLEHLVALDIRSDTLTALSLVPLVEVAWADGTIDDSERNAILSAAEESGISDESAALLDGWLATQPGSEVLSAWKEYVSALMGSMDAEAKKSLEQELLSRARRVAESAGGFLGIGTISSEEEEKLAELARAFS
;
A
#
# COMPACT_ATOMS: atom_id res chain seq x y z
N MET A 1 -1.22 -14.80 -11.08
CA MET A 1 -0.01 -14.06 -11.54
C MET A 1 0.22 -12.98 -10.51
N LEU A 2 1.41 -12.89 -9.94
CA LEU A 2 1.69 -11.94 -8.85
C LEU A 2 1.36 -10.49 -9.23
N SER A 3 1.55 -10.12 -10.50
CA SER A 3 1.20 -8.79 -11.05
C SER A 3 -0.27 -8.39 -10.85
N ALA A 4 -1.22 -9.29 -11.06
CA ALA A 4 -2.65 -9.00 -10.96
C ALA A 4 -3.13 -8.79 -9.51
N THR A 5 -2.36 -9.27 -8.53
CA THR A 5 -2.75 -9.32 -7.13
C THR A 5 -2.02 -8.27 -6.29
N SER A 6 -0.78 -7.96 -6.66
CA SER A 6 0.03 -6.92 -6.03
C SER A 6 -0.08 -5.56 -6.72
N GLY A 7 -0.43 -5.54 -8.01
CA GLY A 7 -0.37 -4.36 -8.86
C GLY A 7 1.04 -4.01 -9.36
N ILE A 8 2.07 -4.82 -9.02
CA ILE A 8 3.46 -4.61 -9.44
C ILE A 8 3.60 -5.01 -10.92
N THR A 9 4.16 -4.10 -11.72
CA THR A 9 4.30 -4.29 -13.18
C THR A 9 5.74 -4.51 -13.65
N ASP A 10 6.73 -4.30 -12.77
CA ASP A 10 8.14 -4.56 -13.06
C ASP A 10 8.46 -6.06 -13.01
N ASP A 11 8.73 -6.66 -14.17
CA ASP A 11 9.04 -8.09 -14.31
C ASP A 11 10.28 -8.52 -13.50
N THR A 12 11.28 -7.64 -13.34
CA THR A 12 12.50 -7.95 -12.57
C THR A 12 12.16 -8.03 -11.09
N VAL A 13 11.38 -7.08 -10.58
CA VAL A 13 10.88 -7.11 -9.20
C VAL A 13 10.02 -8.35 -8.97
N LEU A 14 9.12 -8.69 -9.89
CA LEU A 14 8.29 -9.89 -9.79
C LEU A 14 9.13 -11.17 -9.75
N GLU A 15 10.17 -11.29 -10.59
CA GLU A 15 11.10 -12.43 -10.57
C GLU A 15 11.85 -12.54 -9.24
N HIS A 16 12.30 -11.43 -8.67
CA HIS A 16 12.93 -11.42 -7.35
C HIS A 16 11.97 -11.83 -6.23
N LEU A 17 10.72 -11.36 -6.27
CA LEU A 17 9.70 -11.73 -5.29
C LEU A 17 9.36 -13.22 -5.36
N VAL A 18 9.27 -13.79 -6.57
CA VAL A 18 9.12 -15.25 -6.76
C VAL A 18 10.32 -16.01 -6.21
N ALA A 19 11.54 -15.54 -6.50
CA ALA A 19 12.77 -16.19 -6.05
C ALA A 19 12.90 -16.21 -4.52
N LEU A 20 12.27 -15.26 -3.83
CA LEU A 20 12.20 -15.16 -2.37
C LEU A 20 11.00 -15.93 -1.76
N ASP A 21 10.28 -16.74 -2.55
CA ASP A 21 9.08 -17.50 -2.17
C ASP A 21 7.94 -16.62 -1.63
N ILE A 22 7.87 -15.37 -2.07
CA ILE A 22 6.85 -14.42 -1.63
C ILE A 22 5.54 -14.74 -2.34
N ARG A 23 4.54 -15.07 -1.54
CA ARG A 23 3.21 -15.44 -2.01
C ARG A 23 2.38 -14.22 -2.39
N SER A 24 1.39 -14.47 -3.25
CA SER A 24 0.48 -13.46 -3.77
C SER A 24 -0.30 -12.72 -2.69
N ASP A 25 -0.73 -13.43 -1.64
CA ASP A 25 -1.44 -12.87 -0.49
C ASP A 25 -0.55 -11.97 0.38
N THR A 26 0.72 -12.34 0.56
CA THR A 26 1.72 -11.48 1.22
C THR A 26 1.93 -10.18 0.43
N LEU A 27 2.01 -10.24 -0.89
CA LEU A 27 2.10 -9.03 -1.72
C LEU A 27 0.84 -8.18 -1.66
N THR A 28 -0.36 -8.78 -1.62
CA THR A 28 -1.59 -8.03 -1.40
C THR A 28 -1.51 -7.25 -0.09
N ALA A 29 -1.18 -7.90 1.02
CA ALA A 29 -1.06 -7.22 2.31
C ALA A 29 -0.02 -6.08 2.25
N LEU A 30 1.16 -6.33 1.66
CA LEU A 30 2.20 -5.32 1.47
C LEU A 30 1.74 -4.12 0.66
N SER A 31 0.89 -4.35 -0.35
CA SER A 31 0.36 -3.32 -1.24
C SER A 31 -0.79 -2.50 -0.63
N LEU A 32 -1.46 -3.03 0.39
CA LEU A 32 -2.62 -2.39 1.03
C LEU A 32 -2.23 -1.62 2.30
N VAL A 33 -1.22 -2.07 3.05
CA VAL A 33 -0.79 -1.41 4.30
C VAL A 33 -0.47 0.07 4.09
N PRO A 34 0.33 0.50 3.09
CA PRO A 34 0.60 1.92 2.88
C PRO A 34 -0.65 2.76 2.67
N LEU A 35 -1.64 2.24 1.94
CA LEU A 35 -2.92 2.91 1.69
C LEU A 35 -3.73 3.05 2.99
N VAL A 36 -3.80 2.00 3.80
CA VAL A 36 -4.55 2.00 5.06
C VAL A 36 -3.91 2.90 6.11
N GLU A 37 -2.59 2.88 6.23
CA GLU A 37 -1.86 3.70 7.19
C GLU A 37 -2.00 5.20 6.89
N VAL A 38 -2.01 5.51 5.60
CA VAL A 38 -2.33 6.83 5.08
C VAL A 38 -3.78 7.20 5.37
N ALA A 39 -4.74 6.29 5.11
CA ALA A 39 -6.16 6.49 5.41
C ALA A 39 -6.42 6.82 6.87
N TRP A 40 -5.67 6.23 7.78
CA TRP A 40 -5.78 6.47 9.22
C TRP A 40 -4.83 7.55 9.75
N ALA A 41 -4.15 8.32 8.89
CA ALA A 41 -3.07 9.22 9.33
C ALA A 41 -3.56 10.33 10.28
N ASP A 42 -4.78 10.82 10.09
CA ASP A 42 -5.44 11.81 10.95
C ASP A 42 -6.17 11.18 12.16
N GLY A 43 -6.25 9.85 12.21
CA GLY A 43 -6.89 9.05 13.26
C GLY A 43 -8.39 8.78 13.07
N THR A 44 -9.01 9.22 11.98
CA THR A 44 -10.43 8.99 11.71
C THR A 44 -10.68 8.68 10.24
N ILE A 45 -11.63 7.79 9.96
CA ILE A 45 -12.13 7.57 8.59
C ILE A 45 -13.64 7.61 8.65
N ASP A 46 -14.26 8.44 7.81
CA ASP A 46 -15.71 8.45 7.67
C ASP A 46 -16.22 7.48 6.59
N ASP A 47 -17.53 7.23 6.59
CA ASP A 47 -18.15 6.30 5.64
C ASP A 47 -17.99 6.77 4.17
N SER A 48 -17.94 8.08 3.92
CA SER A 48 -17.76 8.63 2.58
C SER A 48 -16.34 8.36 2.07
N GLU A 49 -15.33 8.61 2.91
CA GLU A 49 -13.92 8.34 2.61
C GLU A 49 -13.68 6.86 2.39
N ARG A 50 -14.19 6.01 3.29
CA ARG A 50 -14.10 4.55 3.14
C ARG A 50 -14.67 4.08 1.80
N ASN A 51 -15.87 4.53 1.44
CA ASN A 51 -16.50 4.16 0.16
C ASN A 51 -15.73 4.69 -1.06
N ALA A 52 -15.15 5.90 -0.98
CA ALA A 52 -14.36 6.47 -2.05
C ALA A 52 -13.06 5.68 -2.27
N ILE A 53 -12.36 5.30 -1.20
CA ILE A 53 -11.15 4.48 -1.26
C ILE A 53 -11.45 3.11 -1.86
N LEU A 54 -12.55 2.45 -1.45
CA LEU A 54 -12.94 1.14 -1.99
C LEU A 54 -13.29 1.22 -3.47
N SER A 55 -14.04 2.24 -3.89
CA SER A 55 -14.37 2.45 -5.30
C SER A 55 -13.09 2.69 -6.13
N ALA A 56 -12.18 3.54 -5.64
CA ALA A 56 -10.91 3.81 -6.29
C ALA A 56 -9.97 2.59 -6.33
N ALA A 57 -10.01 1.74 -5.31
CA ALA A 57 -9.31 0.47 -5.27
C ALA A 57 -9.81 -0.48 -6.37
N GLU A 58 -11.12 -0.68 -6.47
CA GLU A 58 -11.72 -1.50 -7.53
C GLU A 58 -11.35 -0.98 -8.93
N GLU A 59 -11.43 0.33 -9.16
CA GLU A 59 -11.01 0.97 -10.41
C GLU A 59 -9.51 0.80 -10.71
N SER A 60 -8.70 0.70 -9.67
CA SER A 60 -7.25 0.45 -9.77
C SER A 60 -6.91 -1.03 -9.99
N GLY A 61 -7.90 -1.89 -10.17
CA GLY A 61 -7.73 -3.32 -10.44
C GLY A 61 -7.42 -4.14 -9.20
N ILE A 62 -7.77 -3.65 -8.00
CA ILE A 62 -7.70 -4.45 -6.77
C ILE A 62 -8.73 -5.57 -6.85
N SER A 63 -8.32 -6.82 -6.60
CA SER A 63 -9.22 -7.98 -6.64
C SER A 63 -10.26 -7.95 -5.51
N ASP A 64 -11.40 -8.62 -5.70
CA ASP A 64 -12.47 -8.72 -4.70
C ASP A 64 -11.99 -9.18 -3.31
N GLU A 65 -11.05 -10.16 -3.27
CA GLU A 65 -10.47 -10.65 -2.02
C GLU A 65 -9.64 -9.56 -1.32
N SER A 66 -8.87 -8.80 -2.10
CA SER A 66 -8.07 -7.68 -1.60
C SER A 66 -8.96 -6.50 -1.17
N ALA A 67 -10.05 -6.25 -1.89
CA ALA A 67 -11.04 -5.23 -1.55
C ALA A 67 -11.75 -5.56 -0.23
N ALA A 68 -12.11 -6.83 0.01
CA ALA A 68 -12.70 -7.26 1.27
C ALA A 68 -11.74 -7.11 2.46
N LEU A 69 -10.44 -7.39 2.26
CA LEU A 69 -9.42 -7.14 3.29
C LEU A 69 -9.26 -5.64 3.58
N LEU A 70 -9.18 -4.83 2.53
CA LEU A 70 -9.12 -3.37 2.63
C LEU A 70 -10.34 -2.81 3.38
N ASP A 71 -11.55 -3.27 3.04
CA ASP A 71 -12.81 -2.87 3.67
C ASP A 71 -12.82 -3.11 5.19
N GLY A 72 -12.25 -4.25 5.62
CA GLY A 72 -12.08 -4.58 7.03
C GLY A 72 -11.08 -3.67 7.74
N TRP A 73 -9.96 -3.34 7.11
CA TRP A 73 -8.95 -2.44 7.66
C TRP A 73 -9.37 -0.96 7.67
N LEU A 74 -10.23 -0.54 6.74
CA LEU A 74 -10.84 0.79 6.76
C LEU A 74 -11.97 0.88 7.79
N ALA A 75 -12.65 -0.22 8.11
CA ALA A 75 -13.67 -0.25 9.17
C ALA A 75 -13.05 -0.23 10.57
N THR A 76 -11.85 -0.78 10.73
CA THR A 76 -11.15 -0.85 12.00
C THR A 76 -9.66 -0.77 11.74
N GLN A 77 -9.03 0.29 12.26
CA GLN A 77 -7.59 0.49 12.14
C GLN A 77 -6.85 -0.78 12.58
N PRO A 78 -5.96 -1.33 11.73
CA PRO A 78 -5.14 -2.45 12.14
C PRO A 78 -4.26 -2.05 13.34
N GLY A 79 -3.94 -3.03 14.20
CA GLY A 79 -3.01 -2.81 15.30
C GLY A 79 -1.65 -2.34 14.78
N SER A 80 -0.92 -1.55 15.58
CA SER A 80 0.39 -0.99 15.21
C SER A 80 1.46 -2.06 14.92
N GLU A 81 1.20 -3.30 15.32
CA GLU A 81 1.99 -4.47 14.98
C GLU A 81 1.99 -4.75 13.47
N VAL A 82 0.90 -4.43 12.75
CA VAL A 82 0.82 -4.61 11.28
C VAL A 82 1.79 -3.68 10.58
N LEU A 83 1.80 -2.39 10.94
CA LEU A 83 2.78 -1.43 10.40
C LEU A 83 4.21 -1.82 10.76
N SER A 84 4.44 -2.25 12.00
CA SER A 84 5.77 -2.70 12.46
C SER A 84 6.26 -3.89 11.62
N ALA A 85 5.42 -4.91 11.46
CA ALA A 85 5.73 -6.09 10.65
C ALA A 85 5.96 -5.73 9.18
N TRP A 86 5.15 -4.81 8.63
CA TRP A 86 5.32 -4.32 7.27
C TRP A 86 6.69 -3.64 7.08
N LYS A 87 7.09 -2.76 8.01
CA LYS A 87 8.41 -2.08 7.94
C LYS A 87 9.56 -3.06 8.03
N GLU A 88 9.50 -3.99 8.99
CA GLU A 88 10.52 -5.03 9.17
C GLU A 88 10.66 -5.89 7.90
N TYR A 89 9.52 -6.27 7.30
CA TYR A 89 9.50 -7.06 6.08
C TYR A 89 10.09 -6.29 4.90
N VAL A 90 9.66 -5.05 4.67
CA VAL A 90 10.17 -4.22 3.57
C VAL A 90 11.67 -4.00 3.73
N SER A 91 12.15 -3.64 4.92
CA SER A 91 13.58 -3.45 5.16
C SER A 91 14.39 -4.73 4.97
N ALA A 92 13.87 -5.90 5.38
CA ALA A 92 14.50 -7.18 5.10
C ALA A 92 14.57 -7.48 3.59
N LEU A 93 13.49 -7.20 2.87
CA LEU A 93 13.41 -7.35 1.42
C LEU A 93 14.42 -6.44 0.70
N MET A 94 14.55 -5.19 1.12
CA MET A 94 15.58 -4.26 0.63
C MET A 94 16.99 -4.78 0.85
N GLY A 95 17.25 -5.57 1.91
CA GLY A 95 18.56 -6.19 2.12
C GLY A 95 18.96 -7.20 1.02
N SER A 96 17.98 -7.72 0.26
CA SER A 96 18.17 -8.76 -0.76
C SER A 96 18.09 -8.25 -2.21
N MET A 97 17.79 -6.97 -2.41
CA MET A 97 17.55 -6.36 -3.73
C MET A 97 18.65 -5.36 -4.09
N ASP A 98 18.92 -5.20 -5.39
CA ASP A 98 19.78 -4.13 -5.88
C ASP A 98 19.06 -2.77 -5.86
N ALA A 99 19.82 -1.69 -6.08
CA ALA A 99 19.28 -0.33 -5.96
C ALA A 99 18.13 -0.03 -6.93
N GLU A 100 18.13 -0.64 -8.12
CA GLU A 100 17.09 -0.42 -9.13
C GLU A 100 15.79 -1.14 -8.72
N ALA A 101 15.91 -2.41 -8.29
CA ALA A 101 14.80 -3.20 -7.81
C ALA A 101 14.17 -2.63 -6.53
N LYS A 102 14.99 -2.09 -5.61
CA LYS A 102 14.48 -1.35 -4.43
C LYS A 102 13.63 -0.16 -4.83
N LYS A 103 14.17 0.69 -5.69
CA LYS A 103 13.49 1.91 -6.16
C LYS A 103 12.20 1.57 -6.90
N SER A 104 12.23 0.54 -7.74
CA SER A 104 11.05 0.07 -8.47
C SER A 104 9.97 -0.42 -7.50
N LEU A 105 10.32 -1.23 -6.50
CA LEU A 105 9.36 -1.70 -5.49
C LEU A 105 8.81 -0.55 -4.63
N GLU A 106 9.65 0.39 -4.19
CA GLU A 106 9.22 1.60 -3.47
C GLU A 106 8.20 2.38 -4.30
N GLN A 107 8.53 2.65 -5.56
CA GLN A 107 7.65 3.37 -6.46
C GLN A 107 6.33 2.63 -6.66
N GLU A 108 6.33 1.33 -6.89
CA GLU A 108 5.10 0.55 -7.10
C GLU A 108 4.20 0.57 -5.85
N LEU A 109 4.75 0.26 -4.67
CA LEU A 109 3.94 0.17 -3.43
C LEU A 109 3.42 1.54 -2.97
N LEU A 110 4.24 2.59 -3.00
CA LEU A 110 3.82 3.92 -2.55
C LEU A 110 3.01 4.67 -3.62
N SER A 111 3.32 4.52 -4.91
CA SER A 111 2.54 5.17 -5.97
C SER A 111 1.14 4.60 -6.09
N ARG A 112 0.95 3.30 -5.83
CA ARG A 112 -0.39 2.70 -5.81
C ARG A 112 -1.26 3.28 -4.70
N ALA A 113 -0.72 3.40 -3.48
CA ALA A 113 -1.42 4.06 -2.38
C ALA A 113 -1.80 5.51 -2.76
N ARG A 114 -0.88 6.25 -3.38
CA ARG A 114 -1.16 7.61 -3.88
C ARG A 114 -2.25 7.64 -4.96
N ARG A 115 -2.18 6.76 -5.96
CA ARG A 115 -3.17 6.70 -7.04
C ARG A 115 -4.57 6.39 -6.54
N VAL A 116 -4.70 5.43 -5.61
CA VAL A 116 -6.00 5.11 -5.02
C VAL A 116 -6.54 6.29 -4.22
N ALA A 117 -5.70 6.95 -3.42
CA ALA A 117 -6.08 8.16 -2.71
C ALA A 117 -6.51 9.28 -3.69
N GLU A 118 -5.70 9.60 -4.70
CA GLU A 118 -6.02 10.60 -5.73
C GLU A 118 -7.37 10.32 -6.42
N SER A 119 -7.63 9.06 -6.81
CA SER A 119 -8.91 8.64 -7.39
C SER A 119 -10.09 8.75 -6.43
N ALA A 120 -9.86 8.60 -5.11
CA ALA A 120 -10.89 8.78 -4.08
C ALA A 120 -11.28 10.26 -3.84
N GLY A 121 -10.70 11.21 -4.59
CA GLY A 121 -11.00 12.64 -4.48
C GLY A 121 -9.85 13.48 -3.92
N GLY A 122 -8.62 12.98 -4.02
CA GLY A 122 -7.43 13.55 -3.39
C GLY A 122 -7.02 12.73 -2.17
N PHE A 123 -5.91 13.10 -1.53
CA PHE A 123 -5.52 12.45 -0.27
C PHE A 123 -6.56 12.84 0.81
N LEU A 124 -7.51 11.91 0.98
CA LEU A 124 -8.47 11.69 2.07
C LEU A 124 -9.04 12.97 2.71
N GLY A 125 -9.68 13.78 1.89
CA GLY A 125 -10.42 14.94 2.39
C GLY A 125 -10.69 16.03 1.37
N ILE A 126 -11.24 15.70 0.19
CA ILE A 126 -11.68 16.64 -0.86
C ILE A 126 -10.64 17.76 -1.12
N GLY A 127 -9.48 17.41 -1.70
CA GLY A 127 -8.44 18.40 -2.03
C GLY A 127 -7.00 17.89 -2.00
N THR A 128 -6.09 18.75 -1.54
CA THR A 128 -4.65 18.49 -1.37
C THR A 128 -4.36 17.61 -0.15
N ILE A 129 -3.28 16.83 -0.23
CA ILE A 129 -2.73 16.04 0.89
C ILE A 129 -2.57 16.88 2.17
N SER A 130 -3.05 16.35 3.29
CA SER A 130 -2.82 16.90 4.62
C SER A 130 -1.39 16.66 5.09
N SER A 131 -0.97 17.41 6.11
CA SER A 131 0.35 17.27 6.72
C SER A 131 0.58 15.87 7.31
N GLU A 132 -0.44 15.32 7.97
CA GLU A 132 -0.42 14.05 8.69
C GLU A 132 -0.21 12.89 7.72
N GLU A 133 -0.90 12.96 6.59
CA GLU A 133 -0.80 12.03 5.49
C GLU A 133 0.56 12.10 4.76
N GLU A 134 1.10 13.29 4.53
CA GLU A 134 2.42 13.48 3.95
C GLU A 134 3.52 12.96 4.89
N GLU A 135 3.39 13.23 6.19
CA GLU A 135 4.27 12.67 7.23
C GLU A 135 4.22 11.15 7.26
N LYS A 136 3.02 10.55 7.14
CA LYS A 136 2.85 9.10 7.09
C LYS A 136 3.51 8.49 5.85
N LEU A 137 3.35 9.10 4.69
CA LEU A 137 4.05 8.67 3.47
C LEU A 137 5.57 8.76 3.62
N ALA A 138 6.07 9.85 4.19
CA ALA A 138 7.50 10.03 4.43
C ALA A 138 8.02 8.99 5.44
N GLU A 139 7.22 8.63 6.45
CA GLU A 139 7.52 7.55 7.38
C GLU A 139 7.61 6.18 6.68
N LEU A 140 6.65 5.86 5.81
CA LEU A 140 6.63 4.62 5.03
C LEU A 140 7.81 4.53 4.07
N ALA A 141 8.17 5.63 3.40
CA ALA A 141 9.29 5.70 2.47
C ALA A 141 10.64 5.35 3.14
N ARG A 142 10.81 5.68 4.43
CA ARG A 142 12.04 5.32 5.17
C ARG A 142 12.25 3.82 5.32
N ALA A 143 11.21 3.00 5.17
CA ALA A 143 11.36 1.54 5.24
C ALA A 143 12.12 0.96 4.03
N PHE A 144 12.15 1.70 2.91
CA PHE A 144 12.83 1.31 1.67
C PHE A 144 14.31 1.73 1.60
N SER A 145 14.77 2.54 2.57
CA SER A 145 16.14 3.08 2.62
C SER A 145 17.18 2.09 3.17
#